data_AF-A0A0C9ZTJ5-F1
#
_entry.id   AF-A0A0C9ZTJ5-F1
#
_cell.length_a   1.000
_cell.length_b   1.000
_cell.length_c   1.000
_cell.angle_alpha   90.00
_cell.angle_beta   90.00
_cell.angle_gamma   90.00
#
_symmetry.space_group_name_H-M   'P 1'
#
loop_
_entity.id
_entity.type
_entity.pdbx_description
1 polymer ?
#
loop_
_entity_poly.entity_id
_entity_poly.type
_entity_poly.pdbx_seq_one_letter_code
_entity_poly.pdbx_strand_id
1 'polypeptide(L)'
;MDYIPSHNSDSLSSAATLLQGSAPTFSVPPLATTSLTGRSLFPDAGPYLRQQLGLKPHEPVSLWSLPDPPPGEKPNQPYPTLIKLAIYGSPNKQLTLQEIYSELERRFTWFREHRKERAWRNSIRHNLSLNKVFRPVPRPITDPGKGSYWQLDVSGGEGYKRPRKRRSRASKATPSDDDDEEDTSE
;
A
#
# COMPACT_ATOMS: atom_id res chain seq x y z
N MET A 1 -69.73 -54.78 -2.82
CA MET A 1 -69.11 -56.06 -3.17
C MET A 1 -67.64 -55.75 -3.45
N ASP A 2 -66.65 -56.09 -2.63
CA ASP A 2 -66.58 -56.93 -1.40
C ASP A 2 -65.39 -56.42 -0.54
N TYR A 3 -65.48 -56.31 0.80
CA TYR A 3 -65.24 -57.31 1.87
C TYR A 3 -63.80 -57.37 2.43
N ILE A 4 -63.67 -57.68 3.73
CA ILE A 4 -62.49 -57.44 4.61
C ILE A 4 -62.04 -58.72 5.33
N PRO A 5 -60.77 -59.14 5.16
CA PRO A 5 -59.81 -59.28 6.28
C PRO A 5 -58.48 -58.52 5.99
N SER A 6 -57.56 -58.20 6.92
CA SER A 6 -57.28 -58.58 8.32
C SER A 6 -56.35 -59.80 8.54
N HIS A 7 -55.57 -59.73 9.64
CA HIS A 7 -54.61 -60.70 10.21
C HIS A 7 -53.25 -60.83 9.48
N ASN A 8 -52.05 -60.67 10.06
CA ASN A 8 -51.46 -60.66 11.43
C ASN A 8 -50.71 -61.96 11.83
N SER A 9 -49.59 -61.80 12.56
CA SER A 9 -48.59 -62.81 12.98
C SER A 9 -47.78 -63.44 11.81
N ASP A 10 -46.49 -63.79 11.90
CA ASP A 10 -45.48 -63.68 12.97
C ASP A 10 -44.05 -63.62 12.31
N SER A 11 -42.87 -63.50 12.95
CA SER A 11 -42.47 -63.69 14.35
C SER A 11 -41.15 -62.95 14.73
N LEU A 12 -40.64 -63.28 15.92
CA LEU A 12 -39.34 -63.09 16.59
C LEU A 12 -38.12 -63.49 15.73
N SER A 13 -36.86 -63.14 15.98
CA SER A 13 -36.12 -62.18 16.84
C SER A 13 -34.64 -62.59 16.73
N SER A 14 -33.71 -61.66 16.50
CA SER A 14 -32.31 -61.82 16.96
C SER A 14 -31.54 -60.50 16.92
N ALA A 15 -30.85 -60.23 18.03
CA ALA A 15 -30.09 -59.04 18.31
C ALA A 15 -28.87 -58.83 17.38
N ALA A 16 -28.49 -57.56 17.18
CA ALA A 16 -27.19 -57.04 17.68
C ALA A 16 -27.12 -55.52 17.56
N THR A 17 -26.77 -54.85 18.65
CA THR A 17 -26.55 -53.40 18.73
C THR A 17 -25.33 -52.97 17.92
N LEU A 18 -25.48 -52.01 17.00
CA LEU A 18 -24.37 -51.21 16.49
C LEU A 18 -24.71 -49.71 16.56
N LEU A 19 -24.17 -49.07 17.58
CA LEU A 19 -24.16 -47.61 17.73
C LEU A 19 -23.15 -47.02 16.74
N GLN A 20 -23.62 -46.26 15.75
CA GLN A 20 -22.79 -45.22 15.14
C GLN A 20 -23.61 -43.93 15.07
N GLY A 21 -23.20 -42.95 15.88
CA GLY A 21 -23.97 -41.73 16.07
C GLY A 21 -24.05 -40.86 14.81
N SER A 22 -25.18 -40.16 14.68
CA SER A 22 -25.27 -38.99 13.81
C SER A 22 -24.24 -37.96 14.28
N ALA A 23 -23.17 -37.78 13.52
CA ALA A 23 -22.27 -36.67 13.74
C ALA A 23 -23.04 -35.37 13.47
N PRO A 24 -22.94 -34.33 14.33
CA PRO A 24 -23.52 -33.05 14.02
C PRO A 24 -22.91 -32.54 12.72
N THR A 25 -23.75 -32.18 11.75
CA THR A 25 -23.31 -31.43 10.58
C THR A 25 -22.86 -30.05 11.03
N PHE A 26 -21.60 -29.94 11.47
CA PHE A 26 -20.91 -28.67 11.53
C PHE A 26 -20.90 -28.14 10.10
N SER A 27 -21.82 -27.21 9.82
CA SER A 27 -21.81 -26.37 8.65
C SER A 27 -20.57 -25.47 8.75
N VAL A 28 -19.41 -26.04 8.44
CA VAL A 28 -18.19 -25.28 8.19
C VAL A 28 -18.56 -24.23 7.15
N PRO A 29 -18.47 -22.93 7.45
CA PRO A 29 -18.63 -21.93 6.42
C PRO A 29 -17.60 -22.24 5.33
N PRO A 30 -17.94 -22.13 4.03
CA PRO A 30 -16.98 -22.36 2.99
C PRO A 30 -15.77 -21.47 3.25
N LEU A 31 -14.58 -22.07 3.41
CA LEU A 31 -13.35 -21.29 3.50
C LEU A 31 -13.37 -20.33 2.33
N ALA A 32 -13.33 -19.03 2.62
CA ALA A 32 -13.20 -18.02 1.59
C ALA A 32 -11.99 -18.40 0.74
N THR A 33 -12.26 -18.83 -0.50
CA THR A 33 -11.24 -19.27 -1.45
C THR A 33 -10.40 -18.05 -1.77
N THR A 34 -9.37 -17.86 -0.95
CA THR A 34 -8.59 -16.64 -0.92
C THR A 34 -7.66 -16.74 -2.11
N SER A 35 -8.02 -16.01 -3.17
CA SER A 35 -7.20 -15.87 -4.36
C SER A 35 -5.75 -15.59 -3.95
N LEU A 36 -4.85 -16.53 -4.28
CA LEU A 36 -3.42 -16.45 -3.92
C LEU A 36 -2.64 -15.42 -4.77
N THR A 37 -3.34 -14.67 -5.62
CA THR A 37 -2.78 -13.70 -6.54
C THR A 37 -2.72 -12.29 -5.91
N GLY A 38 -1.50 -11.84 -5.56
CA GLY A 38 -1.21 -10.40 -5.42
C GLY A 38 -1.59 -9.71 -4.10
N ARG A 39 -1.48 -10.38 -2.95
CA ARG A 39 -1.67 -9.73 -1.64
C ARG A 39 -0.51 -8.75 -1.35
N SER A 40 -0.85 -7.48 -1.09
CA SER A 40 0.08 -6.46 -0.56
C SER A 40 0.81 -6.99 0.68
N LEU A 41 2.11 -6.71 0.82
CA LEU A 41 2.91 -7.11 1.99
C LEU A 41 2.58 -6.28 3.24
N PHE A 42 1.83 -5.19 3.07
CA PHE A 42 1.50 -4.21 4.09
C PHE A 42 -0.02 -4.10 4.30
N PRO A 43 -0.48 -3.59 5.47
CA PRO A 43 -1.91 -3.37 5.74
C PRO A 43 -2.62 -2.51 4.68
N ASP A 44 -3.94 -2.66 4.56
CA ASP A 44 -4.73 -1.87 3.61
C ASP A 44 -4.62 -0.37 3.91
N ALA A 45 -4.06 0.38 2.96
CA ALA A 45 -3.96 1.83 3.03
C ALA A 45 -5.30 2.54 2.74
N GLY A 46 -6.33 1.84 2.28
CA GLY A 46 -7.63 2.39 1.88
C GLY A 46 -8.28 3.30 2.92
N PRO A 47 -8.51 2.84 4.18
CA PRO A 47 -9.11 3.66 5.23
C PRO A 47 -8.32 4.95 5.51
N TYR A 48 -6.99 4.83 5.60
CA TYR A 48 -6.08 5.97 5.81
C TYR A 48 -6.15 6.99 4.66
N LEU A 49 -6.15 6.52 3.41
CA LEU A 49 -6.23 7.40 2.24
C LEU A 49 -7.60 8.08 2.10
N ARG A 50 -8.70 7.41 2.46
CA ARG A 50 -10.04 8.03 2.51
C ARG A 50 -10.11 9.13 3.55
N GLN A 51 -9.63 8.87 4.77
CA GLN A 51 -9.55 9.87 5.83
C GLN A 51 -8.72 11.09 5.40
N GLN A 52 -7.56 10.86 4.78
CA GLN A 52 -6.65 11.93 4.32
C GLN A 52 -7.21 12.77 3.15
N LEU A 53 -8.28 12.32 2.50
CA LEU A 53 -8.93 13.01 1.37
C LEU A 53 -10.38 13.42 1.65
N GLY A 54 -10.95 13.07 2.82
CA GLY A 54 -12.36 13.32 3.14
C GLY A 54 -13.36 12.46 2.35
N LEU A 55 -12.94 11.34 1.76
CA LEU A 55 -13.78 10.49 0.89
C LEU A 55 -14.69 9.56 1.69
N LYS A 56 -15.82 9.17 1.09
CA LYS A 56 -16.77 8.24 1.73
C LYS A 56 -16.18 6.80 1.78
N PRO A 57 -16.57 5.95 2.75
CA PRO A 57 -16.01 4.60 2.90
C PRO A 57 -16.12 3.69 1.66
N HIS A 58 -17.19 3.83 0.88
CA HIS A 58 -17.44 3.07 -0.35
C HIS A 58 -16.79 3.68 -1.60
N GLU A 59 -16.21 4.86 -1.50
CA GLU A 59 -15.64 5.57 -2.66
C GLU A 59 -14.31 4.91 -3.08
N PRO A 60 -14.06 4.75 -4.40
CA PRO A 60 -12.78 4.27 -4.88
C PRO A 60 -11.68 5.28 -4.54
N VAL A 61 -10.54 4.80 -4.09
CA VAL A 61 -9.35 5.62 -3.82
C VAL A 61 -8.38 5.47 -4.98
N SER A 62 -8.17 6.53 -5.75
CA SER A 62 -7.32 6.51 -6.93
C SER A 62 -6.93 7.94 -7.34
N LEU A 63 -6.13 8.09 -8.40
CA LEU A 63 -5.84 9.39 -9.00
C LEU A 63 -7.09 10.09 -9.59
N TRP A 64 -8.15 9.36 -9.92
CA TRP A 64 -9.40 9.91 -10.44
C TRP A 64 -10.34 10.42 -9.35
N SER A 65 -10.10 10.05 -8.09
CA SER A 65 -10.81 10.56 -6.91
C SER A 65 -10.34 11.98 -6.52
N LEU A 66 -9.38 12.54 -7.25
CA LEU A 66 -8.91 13.91 -7.08
C LEU A 66 -9.66 14.85 -8.04
N PRO A 67 -10.00 16.08 -7.60
CA PRO A 67 -10.57 17.09 -8.47
C PRO A 67 -9.62 17.42 -9.62
N ASP A 68 -10.18 17.79 -10.76
CA ASP A 68 -9.40 18.21 -11.92
C ASP A 68 -8.64 19.52 -11.63
N PRO A 69 -7.36 19.63 -12.03
CA PRO A 69 -6.64 20.90 -12.00
C PRO A 69 -7.22 21.85 -13.05
N PRO A 70 -6.96 23.17 -12.93
CA PRO A 70 -7.21 24.11 -14.01
C PRO A 70 -6.51 23.67 -15.32
N PRO A 71 -7.05 24.01 -16.51
CA PRO A 71 -6.46 23.62 -17.79
C PRO A 71 -5.00 24.07 -17.92
N GLY A 72 -4.10 23.13 -18.21
CA GLY A 72 -2.66 23.42 -18.33
C GLY A 72 -1.92 23.60 -17.00
N GLU A 73 -2.58 23.46 -15.85
CA GLU A 73 -1.95 23.58 -14.54
C GLU A 73 -1.63 22.23 -13.88
N LYS A 74 -0.65 22.28 -12.98
CA LYS A 74 -0.25 21.14 -12.16
C LYS A 74 -1.29 20.90 -11.06
N PRO A 75 -1.64 19.63 -10.72
CA PRO A 75 -2.48 19.34 -9.56
C PRO A 75 -1.97 19.96 -8.25
N ASN A 76 -2.87 20.61 -7.52
CA ASN A 76 -2.64 21.21 -6.20
C ASN A 76 -2.16 20.20 -5.14
N GLN A 77 -2.36 18.90 -5.39
CA GLN A 77 -1.98 17.84 -4.49
C GLN A 77 -0.45 17.62 -4.45
N PRO A 78 0.16 17.48 -3.27
CA PRO A 78 1.60 17.30 -3.16
C PRO A 78 2.02 15.91 -3.67
N TYR A 79 3.25 15.78 -4.17
CA TYR A 79 3.75 14.54 -4.77
C TYR A 79 3.54 13.27 -3.92
N PRO A 80 3.69 13.26 -2.58
CA PRO A 80 3.34 12.10 -1.76
C PRO A 80 1.88 11.63 -1.94
N THR A 81 0.91 12.55 -2.00
CA THR A 81 -0.51 12.20 -2.22
C THR A 81 -0.70 11.60 -3.61
N LEU A 82 -0.12 12.20 -4.64
CA LEU A 82 -0.17 11.68 -6.01
C LEU A 82 0.42 10.27 -6.12
N ILE A 83 1.59 10.02 -5.53
CA ILE A 83 2.25 8.70 -5.55
C ILE A 83 1.44 7.67 -4.74
N LYS A 84 0.91 8.04 -3.56
CA LYS A 84 0.02 7.17 -2.77
C LYS A 84 -1.16 6.68 -3.62
N LEU A 85 -1.83 7.60 -4.31
CA LEU A 85 -3.04 7.30 -5.08
C LEU A 85 -2.75 6.52 -6.38
N ALA A 86 -1.60 6.75 -7.02
CA ALA A 86 -1.15 5.92 -8.14
C ALA A 86 -0.91 4.47 -7.69
N ILE A 87 -0.11 4.27 -6.63
CA ILE A 87 0.23 2.92 -6.13
C ILE A 87 -1.04 2.21 -5.62
N TYR A 88 -1.88 2.89 -4.85
CA TYR A 88 -3.12 2.29 -4.33
C TYR A 88 -4.17 2.03 -5.41
N GLY A 89 -4.28 2.90 -6.41
CA GLY A 89 -5.18 2.71 -7.56
C GLY A 89 -4.81 1.52 -8.44
N SER A 90 -3.54 1.09 -8.44
CA SER A 90 -3.09 -0.07 -9.21
C SER A 90 -3.75 -1.39 -8.76
N PRO A 91 -3.97 -2.36 -9.68
CA PRO A 91 -4.57 -3.66 -9.33
C PRO A 91 -3.79 -4.38 -8.22
N ASN A 92 -2.47 -4.46 -8.39
CA ASN A 92 -1.55 -5.20 -7.51
C ASN A 92 -1.08 -4.39 -6.28
N LYS A 93 -1.63 -3.18 -6.05
CA LYS A 93 -1.25 -2.26 -4.97
C LYS A 93 0.26 -1.93 -4.92
N GLN A 94 0.92 -2.06 -6.07
CA GLN A 94 2.35 -1.86 -6.26
C GLN A 94 2.62 -1.32 -7.66
N LEU A 95 3.55 -0.37 -7.79
CA LEU A 95 3.99 0.15 -9.09
C LEU A 95 5.51 0.35 -9.11
N THR A 96 6.13 0.17 -10.27
CA THR A 96 7.51 0.56 -10.52
C THR A 96 7.62 2.07 -10.70
N LEU A 97 8.85 2.61 -10.63
CA LEU A 97 9.09 4.04 -10.87
C LEU A 97 8.58 4.51 -12.25
N GLN A 98 8.66 3.66 -13.27
CA GLN A 98 8.23 4.02 -14.63
C GLN A 98 6.70 4.02 -14.76
N GLU A 99 6.01 3.05 -14.16
CA GLU A 99 4.55 3.03 -14.13
C GLU A 99 3.99 4.20 -13.32
N ILE A 100 4.64 4.63 -12.23
CA ILE A 100 4.25 5.85 -11.49
C ILE A 100 4.31 7.10 -12.38
N TYR A 101 5.30 7.22 -13.28
CA TYR A 101 5.31 8.32 -14.25
C TYR A 101 4.14 8.21 -15.23
N SER A 102 3.95 7.05 -15.84
CA SER A 102 2.87 6.80 -16.80
C SER A 102 1.48 7.02 -16.21
N GLU A 103 1.26 6.64 -14.95
CA GLU A 103 -0.03 6.77 -14.27
C GLU A 103 -0.39 8.24 -13.97
N LEU A 104 0.61 9.08 -13.70
CA LEU A 104 0.43 10.54 -13.58
C LEU A 104 0.21 11.21 -14.94
N GLU A 105 0.97 10.82 -15.98
CA GLU A 105 0.82 11.29 -17.37
C GLU A 105 -0.54 10.90 -17.98
N ARG A 106 -1.09 9.76 -17.56
CA ARG A 106 -2.40 9.24 -17.98
C ARG A 106 -3.57 9.98 -17.32
N ARG A 107 -3.45 10.43 -16.07
CA ARG A 107 -4.49 11.20 -15.37
C ARG A 107 -4.48 12.69 -15.66
N PHE A 108 -3.31 13.34 -15.70
CA PHE A 108 -3.22 14.81 -15.77
C PHE A 108 -2.41 15.28 -16.98
N THR A 109 -3.02 16.17 -17.76
CA THR A 109 -2.43 16.76 -18.97
C THR A 109 -1.08 17.44 -18.71
N TRP A 110 -0.92 18.14 -17.59
CA TRP A 110 0.33 18.81 -17.22
C TRP A 110 1.54 17.86 -17.23
N PHE A 111 1.45 16.68 -16.58
CA PHE A 111 2.56 15.71 -16.56
C PHE A 111 2.88 15.16 -17.96
N ARG A 112 1.86 14.98 -18.82
CA ARG A 112 2.01 14.49 -20.18
C ARG A 112 2.75 15.48 -21.08
N GLU A 113 2.44 16.77 -20.96
CA GLU A 113 3.13 17.86 -21.66
C GLU A 113 4.58 17.98 -21.17
N HIS A 114 4.76 17.96 -19.85
CA HIS A 114 6.05 18.13 -19.18
C HIS A 114 6.86 16.81 -19.10
N ARG A 115 6.48 15.74 -19.84
CA ARG A 115 7.04 14.37 -19.72
C ARG A 115 8.57 14.25 -19.84
N LYS A 116 9.18 15.16 -20.60
CA LYS A 116 10.65 15.21 -20.81
C LYS A 116 11.40 15.86 -19.64
N GLU A 117 10.71 16.59 -18.77
CA GLU A 117 11.36 17.35 -17.72
C GLU A 117 11.92 16.48 -16.61
N ARG A 118 13.15 16.80 -16.21
CA ARG A 118 13.83 16.08 -15.12
C ARG A 118 13.40 16.55 -13.74
N ALA A 119 12.87 17.77 -13.62
CA ALA A 119 12.54 18.42 -12.34
C ALA A 119 11.46 17.65 -11.56
N TRP A 120 10.24 17.53 -12.09
CA TRP A 120 9.16 16.80 -11.42
C TRP A 120 9.49 15.31 -11.26
N ARG A 121 10.11 14.68 -12.27
CA ARG A 121 10.57 13.28 -12.18
C ARG A 121 11.60 13.07 -11.07
N ASN A 122 12.45 14.06 -10.80
CA ASN A 122 13.36 14.04 -9.65
C ASN A 122 12.61 14.20 -8.33
N SER A 123 11.60 15.06 -8.27
CA SER A 123 10.73 15.18 -7.10
C SER A 123 10.02 13.87 -6.77
N ILE A 124 9.58 13.09 -7.76
CA ILE A 124 9.01 11.73 -7.54
C ILE A 124 10.05 10.80 -6.91
N ARG A 125 11.24 10.65 -7.51
CA ARG A 125 12.33 9.78 -6.96
C ARG A 125 12.78 10.19 -5.56
N HIS A 126 12.82 11.49 -5.30
CA HIS A 126 13.12 12.04 -3.99
C HIS A 126 12.05 11.67 -2.96
N ASN A 127 10.76 11.79 -3.31
CA ASN A 127 9.66 11.47 -2.40
C ASN A 127 9.59 9.98 -2.07
N LEU A 128 9.84 9.10 -3.03
CA LEU A 128 9.92 7.65 -2.84
C LEU A 128 11.02 7.23 -1.84
N SER A 129 12.16 7.94 -1.80
CA SER A 129 13.25 7.64 -0.86
C SER A 129 13.14 8.37 0.49
N LEU A 130 12.50 9.55 0.53
CA LEU A 130 12.37 10.38 1.73
C LEU A 130 11.27 9.91 2.70
N ASN A 131 10.09 9.54 2.19
CA ASN A 131 8.93 9.21 3.02
C ASN A 131 8.88 7.70 3.28
N LYS A 132 8.89 7.24 4.54
CA LYS A 132 8.94 5.79 4.84
C LYS A 132 7.70 5.01 4.35
N VAL A 133 6.59 5.69 4.11
CA VAL A 133 5.35 5.11 3.55
C VAL A 133 5.62 4.42 2.20
N PHE A 134 6.60 4.87 1.42
CA PHE A 134 6.97 4.19 0.19
C PHE A 134 8.06 3.16 0.47
N ARG A 135 7.72 1.87 0.35
CA ARG A 135 8.67 0.77 0.54
C ARG A 135 9.08 0.18 -0.81
N PRO A 136 10.39 0.11 -1.11
CA PRO A 136 10.85 -0.66 -2.25
C PRO A 136 10.69 -2.15 -1.93
N VAL A 137 10.07 -2.89 -2.84
CA VAL A 137 9.86 -4.34 -2.77
C VAL A 137 10.64 -4.97 -3.94
N PRO A 138 11.52 -5.96 -3.68
CA PRO A 138 12.21 -6.69 -4.73
C PRO A 138 11.22 -7.29 -5.75
N ARG A 139 11.59 -7.30 -7.02
CA ARG A 139 10.84 -8.07 -8.03
C ARG A 139 10.98 -9.57 -7.75
N PRO A 140 9.96 -10.38 -8.05
CA PRO A 140 10.13 -11.83 -8.05
C PRO A 140 11.14 -12.24 -9.13
N ILE A 141 11.85 -13.35 -8.91
CA ILE A 141 12.85 -13.87 -9.85
C ILE A 141 12.22 -14.19 -11.23
N THR A 142 10.91 -14.45 -11.27
CA THR A 142 10.12 -14.69 -12.47
C THR A 142 9.83 -13.44 -13.32
N ASP A 143 10.07 -12.23 -12.80
CA ASP A 143 9.94 -10.95 -13.52
C ASP A 143 11.29 -10.19 -13.55
N PRO A 144 12.23 -10.56 -14.43
CA PRO A 144 13.50 -9.86 -14.59
C PRO A 144 13.27 -8.47 -15.21
N GLY A 145 13.21 -7.45 -14.35
CA GLY A 145 12.90 -6.07 -14.76
C GLY A 145 13.74 -5.01 -14.05
N LYS A 146 13.78 -3.81 -14.64
CA LYS A 146 14.55 -2.69 -14.09
C LYS A 146 13.92 -2.13 -12.81
N GLY A 147 14.72 -2.09 -11.74
CA GLY A 147 14.35 -1.49 -10.45
C GLY A 147 13.28 -2.25 -9.67
N SER A 148 13.00 -1.78 -8.46
CA SER A 148 12.02 -2.37 -7.54
C SER A 148 10.58 -1.95 -7.85
N TYR A 149 9.62 -2.75 -7.38
CA TYR A 149 8.26 -2.27 -7.12
C TYR A 149 8.25 -1.33 -5.92
N TRP A 150 7.26 -0.45 -5.84
CA TRP A 150 6.98 0.41 -4.70
C TRP A 150 5.59 0.09 -4.18
N GLN A 151 5.51 -0.23 -2.89
CA GLN A 151 4.26 -0.48 -2.16
C GLN A 151 4.06 0.59 -1.07
N LEU A 152 2.83 0.67 -0.55
CA LEU A 152 2.49 1.56 0.57
C LEU A 152 2.53 0.81 1.91
N ASP A 153 3.35 1.31 2.82
CA ASP A 153 3.43 0.86 4.20
C ASP A 153 2.82 1.92 5.12
N VAL A 154 1.59 1.67 5.56
CA VAL A 154 0.85 2.52 6.52
C VAL A 154 0.95 2.01 7.96
N SER A 155 1.72 0.94 8.22
CA SER A 155 1.65 0.16 9.46
C SER A 155 1.93 0.95 10.74
N GLY A 156 2.87 1.89 10.72
CA GLY A 156 3.20 2.72 11.88
C GLY A 156 2.52 4.10 11.90
N GLY A 157 1.48 4.31 11.09
CA GLY A 157 0.71 5.55 11.10
C GLY A 157 1.36 6.73 10.37
N GLU A 158 0.89 7.93 10.68
CA GLU A 158 1.02 9.09 9.80
C GLU A 158 2.47 9.55 9.60
N GLY A 159 2.86 9.70 8.32
CA GLY A 159 3.81 10.74 7.94
C GLY A 159 5.22 10.62 8.52
N TYR A 160 5.78 9.42 8.69
CA TYR A 160 7.21 9.23 9.02
C TYR A 160 8.15 9.88 7.98
N LYS A 161 8.38 11.18 8.14
CA LYS A 161 9.54 11.88 7.62
C LYS A 161 10.72 11.39 8.44
N ARG A 162 11.78 10.90 7.80
CA ARG A 162 13.01 10.52 8.51
C ARG A 162 13.47 11.74 9.34
N PRO A 163 13.86 11.59 10.62
CA PRO A 163 14.38 12.70 11.40
C PRO A 163 15.60 13.26 10.65
N ARG A 164 15.56 14.57 10.34
CA ARG A 164 16.67 15.23 9.65
C ARG A 164 17.84 15.30 10.63
N LYS A 165 18.79 14.37 10.51
CA LYS A 165 20.09 14.43 11.20
C LYS A 165 20.87 15.62 10.61
N ARG A 166 20.57 16.84 11.09
CA ARG A 166 21.35 18.04 10.82
C ARG A 166 22.76 17.74 11.32
N ARG A 167 23.71 17.45 10.41
CA ARG A 167 25.12 17.68 10.71
C ARG A 167 25.22 19.18 10.91
N SER A 168 25.30 19.61 12.17
CA SER A 168 25.82 20.93 12.49
C SER A 168 27.19 21.01 11.83
N ARG A 169 27.30 21.79 10.75
CA ARG A 169 28.58 22.36 10.39
C ARG A 169 28.89 23.31 11.53
N ALA A 170 29.72 22.86 12.47
CA ALA A 170 30.29 23.75 13.46
C ALA A 170 31.00 24.84 12.67
N SER A 171 30.47 26.06 12.75
CA SER A 171 31.17 27.26 12.32
C SER A 171 32.42 27.34 13.17
N LYS A 172 33.56 26.95 12.61
CA LYS A 172 34.86 27.18 13.23
C LYS A 172 35.10 28.69 13.15
N ALA A 173 34.60 29.40 14.17
CA ALA A 173 34.98 30.78 14.40
C ALA A 173 36.49 30.79 14.63
N THR A 174 37.20 31.46 13.73
CA THR A 174 38.56 31.93 13.98
C THR A 174 38.41 33.20 14.82
N PRO A 175 38.89 33.24 16.07
CA PRO A 175 39.03 34.49 16.80
C PRO A 175 39.94 35.44 16.01
N SER A 176 39.62 36.73 16.09
CA SER A 176 40.44 37.81 15.55
C SER A 176 41.77 37.93 16.31
N ASP A 177 42.78 38.41 15.60
CA ASP A 177 44.02 38.95 16.16
C ASP A 177 43.71 40.08 17.17
N ASP A 178 44.50 40.15 18.24
CA ASP A 178 44.95 41.36 18.95
C ASP A 178 46.05 40.94 19.98
N ASP A 179 46.95 41.87 20.28
CA ASP A 179 48.31 41.78 20.85
C ASP A 179 48.59 40.94 22.13
N ASP A 180 49.85 40.50 22.32
CA ASP A 180 50.80 41.14 23.28
C ASP A 180 52.25 40.58 23.24
N GLU A 181 53.19 41.32 23.85
CA GLU A 181 54.65 41.16 23.84
C GLU A 181 55.23 39.87 24.49
N GLU A 182 56.46 39.48 24.13
CA GLU A 182 57.63 39.55 25.05
C GLU A 182 58.99 39.37 24.32
N ASP A 183 60.02 40.03 24.85
CA ASP A 183 61.45 40.04 24.49
C ASP A 183 62.11 38.65 24.42
N THR A 184 63.01 38.45 23.46
CA THR A 184 64.18 37.57 23.71
C THR A 184 65.42 38.05 22.95
N SER A 185 66.25 38.79 23.67
CA SER A 185 67.63 39.13 23.33
C SER A 185 68.52 37.90 23.10
N GLU A 186 69.27 37.85 21.98
CA GLU A 186 70.76 37.78 21.92
C GLU A 186 71.28 37.97 20.48
#